data_AF-A0A0B3AE45-F1
#
_entry.id   AF-A0A0B3AE45-F1
#
_cell.length_a   1.000
_cell.length_b   1.000
_cell.length_c   1.000
_cell.angle_alpha   90.00
_cell.angle_beta   90.00
_cell.angle_gamma   90.00
#
_symmetry.space_group_name_H-M   'P 1'
#
loop_
_entity.id
_entity.type
_entity.pdbx_description
1 polymer ?
#
loop_
_entity_poly.entity_id
_entity_poly.type
_entity_poly.pdbx_seq_one_letter_code
_entity_poly.pdbx_strand_id
1 'polypeptide(L)'
;MTLSFCNYDDREFLKKGSADVFMWAIDEYAEMMGERDILLINGDNLSTTNLDEFYQAHHERNAIMTLGVKGFNINDPRIRQLGTVVFDGQRRITDFAEKAETPISKYVNTAICLFSPKIRDLLKSHDFRKMLEERRAGGRLDVGGHLLPALVEHQAPAYAHVLTGPWADIGTPDSFTETTSDILHGKYPNLRYPDHHHAGNSQVHSETFSRIRGKNVAFEGYSIVDRQTRFGECVRVKDSVVGENVVIGDNVAIDDTTTLFPFSRVDDGAELRQAIVGSYTTIGRDCVIEPGAFLGDNLHLPQGTVITADMRVAGNHHRKKVEDARINEKPMYQIVADFDFDAFGFKEVPSE
;
A
#
# COMPACT_ATOMS: atom_id res chain seq x y z
N MET A 1 22.67 -11.86 4.75
CA MET A 1 21.60 -12.47 3.93
C MET A 1 21.80 -12.03 2.48
N THR A 2 21.77 -12.93 1.50
CA THR A 2 21.80 -12.56 0.06
C THR A 2 20.39 -12.76 -0.48
N LEU A 3 19.75 -11.67 -0.92
CA LEU A 3 18.39 -11.71 -1.49
C LEU A 3 18.48 -11.84 -3.01
N SER A 4 17.69 -12.75 -3.59
CA SER A 4 17.49 -12.88 -5.03
C SER A 4 16.04 -12.54 -5.33
N PHE A 5 15.81 -11.58 -6.23
CA PHE A 5 14.47 -11.11 -6.60
C PHE A 5 14.00 -11.82 -7.88
N CYS A 6 12.78 -12.34 -7.86
CA CYS A 6 12.10 -12.88 -9.04
C CYS A 6 10.98 -11.90 -9.42
N ASN A 7 11.16 -11.14 -10.50
CA ASN A 7 10.09 -10.34 -11.12
C ASN A 7 9.50 -11.12 -12.29
N TYR A 8 8.17 -11.11 -12.43
CA TYR A 8 7.47 -11.72 -13.55
C TYR A 8 6.36 -10.78 -14.04
N ASP A 9 6.16 -10.72 -15.35
CA ASP A 9 5.16 -9.89 -16.02
C ASP A 9 4.30 -10.80 -16.89
N ASP A 10 3.05 -11.08 -16.48
CA ASP A 10 2.17 -11.89 -17.30
C ASP A 10 0.69 -11.82 -16.95
N ARG A 11 -0.10 -11.57 -17.99
CA ARG A 11 -1.57 -11.44 -17.93
C ARG A 11 -2.26 -12.74 -17.52
N GLU A 12 -1.55 -13.87 -17.52
CA GLU A 12 -2.05 -15.16 -17.06
C GLU A 12 -2.30 -15.22 -15.54
N PHE A 13 -1.66 -14.35 -14.75
CA PHE A 13 -1.80 -14.34 -13.29
C PHE A 13 -2.91 -13.41 -12.76
N LEU A 14 -3.58 -12.63 -13.62
CA LEU A 14 -4.76 -11.82 -13.25
C LEU A 14 -5.89 -12.66 -12.64
N LYS A 15 -5.95 -13.95 -12.99
CA LYS A 15 -6.95 -14.91 -12.49
C LYS A 15 -6.45 -15.79 -11.34
N LYS A 16 -5.24 -15.57 -10.84
CA LYS A 16 -4.60 -16.36 -9.77
C LYS A 16 -4.57 -15.56 -8.48
N GLY A 17 -4.68 -16.23 -7.34
CA GLY A 17 -4.50 -15.59 -6.04
C GLY A 17 -3.03 -15.59 -5.61
N SER A 18 -2.72 -14.88 -4.52
CA SER A 18 -1.36 -14.73 -4.00
C SER A 18 -0.69 -16.08 -3.66
N ALA A 19 -1.45 -17.06 -3.15
CA ALA A 19 -0.91 -18.39 -2.87
C ALA A 19 -0.70 -19.22 -4.14
N ASP A 20 -1.53 -19.04 -5.18
CA ASP A 20 -1.29 -19.68 -6.47
C ASP A 20 0.05 -19.21 -7.09
N VAL A 21 0.32 -17.90 -7.02
CA VAL A 21 1.58 -17.30 -7.48
C VAL A 21 2.75 -17.84 -6.65
N PHE A 22 2.61 -17.88 -5.33
CA PHE A 22 3.64 -18.39 -4.43
C PHE A 22 4.00 -19.86 -4.72
N MET A 23 2.99 -20.73 -4.82
CA MET A 23 3.21 -22.16 -5.11
C MET A 23 3.85 -22.36 -6.50
N TRP A 24 3.39 -21.62 -7.50
CA TRP A 24 4.00 -21.63 -8.82
C TRP A 24 5.48 -21.20 -8.76
N ALA A 25 5.80 -20.09 -8.08
CA ALA A 25 7.17 -19.59 -7.97
C ALA A 25 8.09 -20.57 -7.25
N ILE A 26 7.58 -21.26 -6.23
CA ILE A 26 8.33 -22.29 -5.51
C ILE A 26 8.68 -23.47 -6.42
N ASP A 27 7.75 -23.91 -7.28
CA ASP A 27 7.97 -25.02 -8.19
C ASP A 27 8.86 -24.60 -9.37
N GLU A 28 8.57 -23.45 -10.00
CA GLU A 28 9.30 -22.92 -11.16
C GLU A 28 10.78 -22.65 -10.83
N TYR A 29 11.04 -22.04 -9.67
CA TYR A 29 12.38 -21.68 -9.25
C TYR A 29 13.01 -22.70 -8.28
N ALA A 30 12.48 -23.93 -8.20
CA ALA A 30 12.93 -24.92 -7.23
C ALA A 30 14.44 -25.21 -7.32
N GLU A 31 14.98 -25.37 -8.54
CA GLU A 31 16.41 -25.61 -8.78
C GLU A 31 17.26 -24.42 -8.34
N MET A 32 16.82 -23.21 -8.69
CA MET A 32 17.50 -21.99 -8.26
C MET A 32 17.49 -21.90 -6.74
N MET A 33 16.33 -22.02 -6.10
CA MET A 33 16.19 -21.83 -4.66
C MET A 33 16.96 -22.90 -3.86
N GLY A 34 17.05 -24.15 -4.33
CA GLY A 34 17.76 -25.22 -3.63
C GLY A 34 17.24 -25.43 -2.20
N GLU A 35 18.12 -25.69 -1.24
CA GLU A 35 17.78 -25.86 0.19
C GLU A 35 17.73 -24.55 0.99
N ARG A 36 17.44 -23.42 0.32
CA ARG A 36 17.35 -22.11 0.98
C ARG A 36 15.95 -21.84 1.49
N ASP A 37 15.87 -21.11 2.59
CA ASP A 37 14.60 -20.60 3.12
C ASP A 37 14.02 -19.54 2.18
N ILE A 38 12.69 -19.44 2.20
CA ILE A 38 11.91 -18.61 1.30
C ILE A 38 11.21 -17.54 2.12
N LEU A 39 11.63 -16.29 1.94
CA LEU A 39 10.98 -15.13 2.53
C LEU A 39 9.87 -14.63 1.60
N LEU A 40 8.62 -14.75 2.05
CA LEU A 40 7.44 -14.22 1.39
C LEU A 40 7.00 -12.95 2.11
N ILE A 41 6.86 -11.85 1.36
CA ILE A 41 6.40 -10.55 1.85
C ILE A 41 5.43 -9.99 0.82
N ASN A 42 4.27 -9.51 1.27
CA ASN A 42 3.35 -8.77 0.39
C ASN A 42 3.96 -7.42 -0.02
N GLY A 43 3.72 -6.98 -1.27
CA GLY A 43 4.38 -5.80 -1.85
C GLY A 43 4.01 -4.46 -1.23
N ASP A 44 2.93 -4.41 -0.45
CA ASP A 44 2.34 -3.24 0.22
C ASP A 44 2.84 -3.04 1.67
N ASN A 45 3.85 -3.80 2.09
CA ASN A 45 4.36 -3.74 3.46
C ASN A 45 5.48 -2.71 3.63
N LEU A 46 5.31 -1.80 4.62
CA LEU A 46 6.38 -0.92 5.09
C LEU A 46 6.74 -1.26 6.53
N SER A 47 7.98 -1.71 6.75
CA SER A 47 8.43 -2.21 8.06
C SER A 47 9.88 -1.85 8.34
N THR A 48 10.21 -1.62 9.61
CA THR A 48 11.59 -1.52 10.09
C THR A 48 12.02 -2.74 10.92
N THR A 49 11.30 -3.85 10.79
CA THR A 49 11.53 -5.08 11.55
C THR A 49 12.96 -5.61 11.32
N ASN A 50 13.59 -6.11 12.38
CA ASN A 50 14.85 -6.82 12.28
C ASN A 50 14.65 -8.24 11.73
N LEU A 51 15.04 -8.47 10.48
CA LEU A 51 14.91 -9.79 9.85
C LEU A 51 15.92 -10.82 10.36
N ASP A 52 17.02 -10.41 10.98
CA ASP A 52 18.01 -11.36 11.53
C ASP A 52 17.44 -12.12 12.73
N GLU A 53 16.73 -11.43 13.63
CA GLU A 53 16.01 -12.05 14.75
C GLU A 53 14.88 -12.97 14.28
N PHE A 54 14.16 -12.54 13.23
CA PHE A 54 13.11 -13.35 12.59
C PHE A 54 13.66 -14.65 12.00
N TYR A 55 14.80 -14.55 11.30
CA TYR A 55 15.50 -15.68 10.70
C TYR A 55 16.05 -16.65 11.76
N GLN A 56 16.72 -16.15 12.80
CA GLN A 56 17.22 -16.99 13.90
C GLN A 56 16.09 -17.76 14.58
N ALA A 57 14.98 -17.08 14.89
CA ALA A 57 13.82 -17.69 15.52
C ALA A 57 13.20 -18.83 14.69
N HIS A 58 13.27 -18.75 13.35
CA HIS A 58 12.81 -19.79 12.44
C HIS A 58 13.66 -21.06 12.52
N HIS A 59 14.99 -20.90 12.51
CA HIS A 59 15.92 -22.04 12.58
C HIS A 59 15.94 -22.72 13.94
N GLU A 60 15.93 -21.96 15.04
CA GLU A 60 15.90 -22.51 16.40
C GLU A 60 14.70 -23.44 16.64
N ARG A 61 13.59 -23.18 15.95
CA ARG A 61 12.34 -23.95 16.04
C ARG A 61 12.22 -25.04 14.98
N ASN A 62 13.19 -25.15 14.07
CA ASN A 62 13.12 -26.05 12.91
C ASN A 62 11.78 -25.95 12.18
N ALA A 63 11.30 -24.71 12.00
CA ALA A 63 9.95 -24.41 11.54
C ALA A 63 9.76 -24.80 10.06
N ILE A 64 8.54 -25.19 9.69
CA ILE A 64 8.11 -25.15 8.29
C ILE A 64 7.73 -23.71 7.92
N MET A 65 7.10 -23.00 8.85
CA MET A 65 6.68 -21.62 8.68
C MET A 65 6.94 -20.82 9.96
N THR A 66 7.56 -19.66 9.81
CA THR A 66 7.51 -18.61 10.84
C THR A 66 6.73 -17.43 10.28
N LEU A 67 5.68 -17.02 10.98
CA LEU A 67 4.83 -15.89 10.63
C LEU A 67 5.17 -14.68 11.48
N GLY A 68 5.49 -13.56 10.83
CA GLY A 68 5.55 -12.25 11.47
C GLY A 68 4.16 -11.84 11.96
N VAL A 69 4.06 -11.47 13.23
CA VAL A 69 2.82 -10.96 13.82
C VAL A 69 3.05 -9.63 14.50
N LYS A 70 2.06 -8.74 14.41
CA LYS A 70 2.09 -7.43 15.07
C LYS A 70 1.06 -7.37 16.18
N GLY A 71 1.49 -6.93 17.37
CA GLY A 71 0.57 -6.71 18.49
C GLY A 71 -0.08 -5.33 18.43
N PHE A 72 -1.41 -5.30 18.51
CA PHE A 72 -2.21 -4.08 18.59
C PHE A 72 -2.93 -3.97 19.95
N ASN A 73 -3.55 -2.82 20.21
CA ASN A 73 -4.57 -2.74 21.26
C ASN A 73 -5.82 -3.48 20.78
N ILE A 74 -6.39 -4.38 21.58
CA ILE A 74 -7.54 -5.22 21.15
C ILE A 74 -8.77 -4.39 20.71
N ASN A 75 -8.88 -3.15 21.18
CA ASN A 75 -9.97 -2.24 20.81
C ASN A 75 -9.65 -1.42 19.55
N ASP A 76 -8.48 -1.59 18.94
CA ASP A 76 -8.10 -0.91 17.71
C ASP A 76 -8.99 -1.42 16.55
N PRO A 77 -9.76 -0.54 15.89
CA PRO A 77 -10.71 -0.94 14.86
C PRO A 77 -10.04 -1.61 13.65
N ARG A 78 -8.74 -1.34 13.41
CA ARG A 78 -7.99 -1.91 12.29
C ARG A 78 -7.80 -3.41 12.39
N ILE A 79 -7.83 -3.98 13.60
CA ILE A 79 -7.65 -5.42 13.80
C ILE A 79 -8.69 -6.23 13.00
N ARG A 80 -9.92 -5.73 12.86
CA ARG A 80 -11.00 -6.42 12.13
C ARG A 80 -10.74 -6.51 10.62
N GLN A 81 -9.91 -5.62 10.08
CA GLN A 81 -9.55 -5.59 8.67
C GLN A 81 -8.36 -6.49 8.35
N LEU A 82 -7.75 -7.10 9.38
CA LEU A 82 -6.56 -7.94 9.30
C LEU A 82 -6.85 -9.38 9.75
N GLY A 83 -5.99 -10.32 9.39
CA GLY A 83 -6.03 -11.66 9.97
C GLY A 83 -5.47 -11.68 11.39
N THR A 84 -6.10 -12.41 12.31
CA THR A 84 -5.66 -12.54 13.71
C THR A 84 -5.13 -13.93 14.01
N VAL A 85 -4.12 -13.99 14.88
CA VAL A 85 -3.32 -15.20 15.13
C VAL A 85 -3.24 -15.47 16.63
N VAL A 86 -3.51 -16.72 17.02
CA VAL A 86 -3.31 -17.23 18.38
C VAL A 86 -2.12 -18.17 18.38
N PHE A 87 -1.28 -18.08 19.40
CA PHE A 87 -0.14 -18.96 19.58
C PHE A 87 0.11 -19.24 21.06
N ASP A 88 0.75 -20.38 21.35
CA ASP A 88 1.02 -20.84 22.70
C ASP A 88 2.29 -20.20 23.32
N GLY A 89 2.66 -20.66 24.53
CA GLY A 89 3.86 -20.20 25.23
C GLY A 89 5.19 -20.50 24.51
N GLN A 90 5.21 -21.46 23.58
CA GLN A 90 6.36 -21.79 22.73
C GLN A 90 6.32 -21.06 21.38
N ARG A 91 5.32 -20.18 21.18
CA ARG A 91 5.00 -19.47 19.94
C ARG A 91 4.46 -20.36 18.84
N ARG A 92 4.04 -21.59 19.12
CA ARG A 92 3.37 -22.43 18.10
C ARG A 92 2.00 -21.84 17.81
N ILE A 93 1.69 -21.63 16.54
CA ILE A 93 0.39 -21.09 16.13
C ILE A 93 -0.66 -22.19 16.34
N THR A 94 -1.73 -21.86 17.06
CA THR A 94 -2.84 -22.80 17.34
C THR A 94 -4.07 -22.45 16.53
N ASP A 95 -4.34 -21.16 16.32
CA ASP A 95 -5.55 -20.71 15.62
C ASP A 95 -5.25 -19.49 14.74
N PHE A 96 -6.04 -19.38 13.68
CA PHE A 96 -5.96 -18.30 12.71
C PHE A 96 -7.38 -17.91 12.29
N ALA A 97 -7.67 -16.61 12.27
CA ALA A 97 -8.95 -16.08 11.77
C ALA A 97 -8.70 -14.88 10.87
N GLU A 98 -8.93 -15.05 9.57
CA GLU A 98 -8.78 -14.00 8.55
C GLU A 98 -9.97 -13.04 8.60
N LYS A 99 -9.72 -11.74 8.82
CA LYS A 99 -10.72 -10.65 8.71
C LYS A 99 -12.04 -10.95 9.42
N ALA A 100 -11.96 -11.52 10.62
CA ALA A 100 -13.13 -11.88 11.41
C ALA A 100 -13.76 -10.65 12.07
N GLU A 101 -15.10 -10.58 12.09
CA GLU A 101 -15.85 -9.51 12.78
C GLU A 101 -15.45 -9.38 14.25
N THR A 102 -15.23 -10.53 14.90
CA THR A 102 -14.72 -10.64 16.27
C THR A 102 -13.29 -11.18 16.24
N PRO A 103 -12.28 -10.31 16.47
CA PRO A 103 -10.89 -10.72 16.62
C PRO A 103 -10.71 -11.78 17.71
N ILE A 104 -10.01 -12.87 17.40
CA ILE A 104 -9.69 -13.92 18.39
C ILE A 104 -8.40 -13.62 19.18
N SER A 105 -7.64 -12.60 18.74
CA SER A 105 -6.35 -12.21 19.30
C SER A 105 -6.04 -10.75 18.99
N LYS A 106 -5.17 -10.14 19.80
CA LYS A 106 -4.59 -8.82 19.53
C LYS A 106 -3.40 -8.87 18.55
N TYR A 107 -2.94 -10.06 18.20
CA TYR A 107 -1.83 -10.26 17.28
C TYR A 107 -2.38 -10.48 15.88
N VAL A 108 -1.95 -9.64 14.94
CA VAL A 108 -2.37 -9.69 13.55
C VAL A 108 -1.29 -10.27 12.65
N ASN A 109 -1.72 -10.96 11.60
CA ASN A 109 -0.92 -11.42 10.48
C ASN A 109 -0.31 -10.22 9.75
N THR A 110 1.02 -10.19 9.58
CA THR A 110 1.70 -9.12 8.84
C THR A 110 2.00 -9.49 7.40
N ALA A 111 1.60 -10.66 6.93
CA ALA A 111 1.96 -11.23 5.63
C ALA A 111 3.48 -11.30 5.36
N ILE A 112 4.29 -11.33 6.43
CA ILE A 112 5.73 -11.56 6.37
C ILE A 112 5.96 -13.00 6.87
N CYS A 113 6.26 -13.91 5.96
CA CYS A 113 6.42 -15.33 6.26
C CYS A 113 7.80 -15.80 5.85
N LEU A 114 8.45 -16.58 6.70
CA LEU A 114 9.65 -17.33 6.35
C LEU A 114 9.30 -18.82 6.30
N PHE A 115 9.58 -19.45 5.18
CA PHE A 115 9.35 -20.88 4.96
C PHE A 115 10.67 -21.62 4.82
N SER A 116 10.80 -22.78 5.46
CA SER A 116 11.92 -23.67 5.18
C SER A 116 11.67 -24.43 3.86
N PRO A 117 12.70 -24.94 3.18
CA PRO A 117 12.55 -25.69 1.93
C PRO A 117 11.58 -26.90 2.04
N LYS A 118 11.37 -27.42 3.26
CA LYS A 118 10.39 -28.48 3.58
C LYS A 118 8.96 -28.15 3.17
N ILE A 119 8.62 -26.86 3.01
CA ILE A 119 7.31 -26.44 2.49
C ILE A 119 7.01 -27.08 1.13
N ARG A 120 8.03 -27.34 0.30
CA ARG A 120 7.87 -27.95 -1.03
C ARG A 120 7.28 -29.36 -0.95
N ASP A 121 7.79 -30.17 -0.03
CA ASP A 121 7.32 -31.54 0.13
C ASP A 121 5.88 -31.55 0.65
N LEU A 122 5.56 -30.64 1.58
CA LEU A 122 4.21 -30.48 2.10
C LEU A 122 3.24 -30.05 1.00
N LEU A 123 3.59 -29.03 0.22
CA LEU A 123 2.81 -28.57 -0.94
C LEU A 123 2.66 -29.65 -2.03
N LYS A 124 3.54 -30.66 -2.06
CA LYS A 124 3.46 -31.79 -2.97
C LYS A 124 2.63 -32.96 -2.45
N SER A 125 2.42 -33.04 -1.14
CA SER A 125 1.64 -34.10 -0.51
C SER A 125 0.19 -34.10 -1.00
N HIS A 126 -0.37 -35.30 -1.19
CA HIS A 126 -1.73 -35.46 -1.71
C HIS A 126 -2.77 -34.84 -0.77
N ASP A 127 -2.63 -35.10 0.53
CA ASP A 127 -3.57 -34.64 1.55
C ASP A 127 -3.60 -33.11 1.65
N PHE A 128 -2.43 -32.46 1.67
CA PHE A 128 -2.37 -31.00 1.74
C PHE A 128 -2.87 -30.33 0.46
N ARG A 129 -2.55 -30.89 -0.72
CA ARG A 129 -3.08 -30.39 -1.98
C ARG A 129 -4.60 -30.47 -2.04
N LYS A 130 -5.17 -31.60 -1.62
CA LYS A 130 -6.62 -31.77 -1.57
C LYS A 130 -7.26 -30.71 -0.66
N MET A 131 -6.69 -30.50 0.51
CA MET A 131 -7.14 -29.49 1.47
C MET A 131 -7.10 -28.06 0.89
N LEU A 132 -6.06 -27.70 0.14
CA LEU A 132 -5.99 -26.40 -0.55
C LEU A 132 -7.02 -26.29 -1.67
N GLU A 133 -7.21 -27.33 -2.48
CA GLU A 133 -8.20 -27.30 -3.56
C GLU A 133 -9.64 -27.20 -3.03
N GLU A 134 -9.97 -27.83 -1.91
CA GLU A 134 -11.27 -27.67 -1.24
C GLU A 134 -11.49 -26.23 -0.73
N ARG A 135 -10.41 -25.52 -0.41
CA ARG A 135 -10.42 -24.12 0.03
C ARG A 135 -10.45 -23.12 -1.13
N ARG A 136 -10.26 -23.55 -2.38
CA ARG A 136 -10.17 -22.66 -3.55
C ARG A 136 -11.51 -21.96 -3.81
N ALA A 137 -11.66 -20.75 -3.28
CA ALA A 137 -12.83 -19.91 -3.48
C ALA A 137 -12.70 -19.07 -4.77
N GLY A 138 -13.71 -19.11 -5.64
CA GLY A 138 -13.72 -18.31 -6.87
C GLY A 138 -12.56 -18.62 -7.84
N GLY A 139 -11.94 -19.80 -7.73
CA GLY A 139 -10.80 -20.21 -8.54
C GLY A 139 -9.44 -19.71 -8.04
N ARG A 140 -9.37 -18.92 -6.96
CA ARG A 140 -8.13 -18.28 -6.49
C ARG A 140 -7.76 -18.73 -5.08
N LEU A 141 -6.48 -18.97 -4.84
CA LEU A 141 -5.93 -19.22 -3.51
C LEU A 141 -5.17 -18.00 -3.01
N ASP A 142 -5.51 -17.57 -1.80
CA ASP A 142 -4.87 -16.47 -1.08
C ASP A 142 -3.96 -17.00 0.04
N VAL A 143 -2.82 -16.34 0.26
CA VAL A 143 -1.86 -16.70 1.31
C VAL A 143 -2.52 -16.63 2.68
N GLY A 144 -3.05 -15.47 3.06
CA GLY A 144 -3.65 -15.23 4.38
C GLY A 144 -4.95 -16.00 4.59
N GLY A 145 -5.83 -16.01 3.58
CA GLY A 145 -7.14 -16.63 3.67
C GLY A 145 -7.15 -18.15 3.53
N HIS A 146 -6.17 -18.75 2.85
CA HIS A 146 -6.21 -20.19 2.52
C HIS A 146 -4.94 -20.94 2.89
N LEU A 147 -3.76 -20.48 2.48
CA LEU A 147 -2.51 -21.21 2.71
C LEU A 147 -2.10 -21.25 4.19
N LEU A 148 -2.02 -20.10 4.86
CA LEU A 148 -1.61 -20.04 6.27
C LEU A 148 -2.58 -20.82 7.18
N PRO A 149 -3.92 -20.66 7.06
CA PRO A 149 -4.86 -21.46 7.84
C PRO A 149 -4.73 -22.96 7.56
N ALA A 150 -4.50 -23.35 6.30
CA ALA A 150 -4.32 -24.76 5.96
C ALA A 150 -3.07 -25.37 6.61
N LEU A 151 -1.96 -24.62 6.66
CA LEU A 151 -0.74 -25.07 7.34
C LEU A 151 -0.96 -25.29 8.85
N VAL A 152 -1.74 -24.41 9.49
CA VAL A 152 -2.07 -24.51 10.92
C VAL A 152 -2.98 -25.70 11.18
N GLU A 153 -4.05 -25.88 10.39
CA GLU A 153 -4.98 -27.01 10.54
C GLU A 153 -4.31 -28.37 10.20
N HIS A 154 -3.39 -28.41 9.23
CA HIS A 154 -2.54 -29.58 8.97
C HIS A 154 -1.46 -29.80 10.06
N GLN A 155 -1.44 -28.99 11.12
CA GLN A 155 -0.50 -29.08 12.24
C GLN A 155 0.98 -29.01 11.82
N ALA A 156 1.27 -28.30 10.73
CA ALA A 156 2.64 -28.02 10.32
C ALA A 156 3.39 -27.31 11.48
N PRO A 157 4.72 -27.46 11.62
CA PRO A 157 5.54 -26.67 12.54
C PRO A 157 5.53 -25.17 12.19
N ALA A 158 4.43 -24.51 12.56
CA ALA A 158 4.11 -23.12 12.28
C ALA A 158 4.24 -22.30 13.57
N TYR A 159 5.06 -21.26 13.54
CA TYR A 159 5.37 -20.45 14.72
C TYR A 159 5.20 -18.96 14.46
N ALA A 160 4.76 -18.22 15.47
CA ALA A 160 4.67 -16.78 15.42
C ALA A 160 5.97 -16.11 15.89
N HIS A 161 6.37 -15.02 15.23
CA HIS A 161 7.41 -14.13 15.71
C HIS A 161 6.83 -12.72 15.83
N VAL A 162 6.86 -12.16 17.04
CA VAL A 162 6.28 -10.82 17.28
C VAL A 162 7.24 -9.76 16.77
N LEU A 163 6.81 -9.02 15.74
CA LEU A 163 7.64 -8.00 15.10
C LEU A 163 7.79 -6.76 16.00
N THR A 164 9.03 -6.29 16.09
CA THR A 164 9.41 -5.05 16.77
C THR A 164 9.55 -3.89 15.77
N GLY A 165 9.32 -2.66 16.25
CA GLY A 165 9.36 -1.46 15.41
C GLY A 165 8.12 -1.23 14.54
N PRO A 166 8.05 -0.10 13.82
CA PRO A 166 6.98 0.24 12.89
C PRO A 166 6.70 -0.84 11.84
N TRP A 167 5.40 -1.02 11.53
CA TRP A 167 4.88 -1.86 10.47
C TRP A 167 3.57 -1.24 9.97
N ALA A 168 3.39 -1.19 8.65
CA ALA A 168 2.17 -0.77 7.98
C ALA A 168 1.86 -1.69 6.80
N ASP A 169 0.56 -1.92 6.60
CA ASP A 169 -0.05 -2.58 5.44
C ASP A 169 -0.75 -1.49 4.60
N ILE A 170 -0.14 -1.12 3.48
CA ILE A 170 -0.52 0.03 2.66
C ILE A 170 -1.48 -0.40 1.53
N GLY A 171 -2.49 -1.20 1.87
CA GLY A 171 -3.49 -1.67 0.90
C GLY A 171 -4.65 -0.71 0.59
N THR A 172 -4.78 0.41 1.31
CA THR A 172 -5.92 1.36 1.15
C THR A 172 -5.45 2.82 1.19
N PRO A 173 -6.21 3.79 0.64
CA PRO A 173 -5.99 5.24 0.77
C PRO A 173 -5.89 5.71 2.21
N ASP A 174 -6.69 5.13 3.12
CA ASP A 174 -6.62 5.46 4.54
C ASP A 174 -5.29 5.00 5.12
N SER A 175 -4.89 3.75 4.87
CA SER A 175 -3.60 3.26 5.34
C SER A 175 -2.42 3.94 4.65
N PHE A 176 -2.57 4.38 3.39
CA PHE A 176 -1.60 5.22 2.68
C PHE A 176 -1.45 6.59 3.32
N THR A 177 -2.56 7.27 3.61
CA THR A 177 -2.57 8.58 4.28
C THR A 177 -2.00 8.46 5.70
N GLU A 178 -2.43 7.46 6.49
CA GLU A 178 -1.90 7.21 7.84
C GLU A 178 -0.38 6.95 7.79
N THR A 179 0.06 6.09 6.88
CA THR A 179 1.49 5.77 6.73
C THR A 179 2.29 6.98 6.26
N THR A 180 1.73 7.80 5.37
CA THR A 180 2.36 9.05 4.93
C THR A 180 2.55 10.00 6.11
N SER A 181 1.51 10.18 6.93
CA SER A 181 1.61 10.99 8.14
C SER A 181 2.66 10.43 9.12
N ASP A 182 2.67 9.11 9.34
CA ASP A 182 3.69 8.44 10.15
C ASP A 182 5.13 8.71 9.64
N ILE A 183 5.33 8.69 8.32
CA ILE A 183 6.63 9.00 7.69
C ILE A 183 7.00 10.46 7.93
N LEU A 184 6.09 11.40 7.68
CA LEU A 184 6.32 12.84 7.88
C LEU A 184 6.70 13.16 9.33
N HIS A 185 6.09 12.46 10.29
CA HIS A 185 6.35 12.61 11.72
C HIS A 185 7.50 11.74 12.24
N GLY A 186 8.29 11.13 11.35
CA GLY A 186 9.55 10.47 11.71
C GLY A 186 9.42 9.08 12.33
N LYS A 187 8.26 8.42 12.22
CA LYS A 187 8.07 7.05 12.70
C LYS A 187 8.97 6.04 11.96
N TYR A 188 9.36 6.34 10.73
CA TYR A 188 10.22 5.51 9.87
C TYR A 188 11.60 6.16 9.66
N PRO A 189 12.54 6.10 10.63
CA PRO A 189 13.81 6.86 10.60
C PRO A 189 14.82 6.41 9.54
N ASN A 190 14.58 5.25 8.92
CA ASN A 190 15.43 4.72 7.84
C ASN A 190 15.10 5.35 6.48
N LEU A 191 13.94 6.00 6.34
CA LEU A 191 13.61 6.78 5.15
C LEU A 191 14.33 8.12 5.25
N ARG A 192 15.33 8.30 4.38
CA ARG A 192 16.20 9.48 4.36
C ARG A 192 16.09 10.19 3.02
N TYR A 193 16.16 11.51 3.09
CA TYR A 193 16.09 12.41 1.94
C TYR A 193 17.42 13.18 1.85
N PRO A 194 18.53 12.53 1.44
CA PRO A 194 19.89 13.07 1.59
C PRO A 194 20.12 14.38 0.84
N ASP A 195 19.44 14.58 -0.30
CA ASP A 195 19.56 15.78 -1.12
C ASP A 195 18.56 16.89 -0.75
N HIS A 196 17.91 16.80 0.42
CA HIS A 196 16.92 17.77 0.87
C HIS A 196 17.50 18.74 1.91
N HIS A 197 17.09 20.00 1.80
CA HIS A 197 17.32 21.04 2.80
C HIS A 197 16.11 21.19 3.70
N HIS A 198 16.34 21.64 4.94
CA HIS A 198 15.26 21.96 5.86
C HIS A 198 14.65 23.33 5.54
N ALA A 199 13.32 23.37 5.44
CA ALA A 199 12.49 24.56 5.42
C ALA A 199 11.55 24.50 6.63
N GLY A 200 12.00 25.02 7.78
CA GLY A 200 11.38 24.68 9.07
C GLY A 200 11.58 23.20 9.39
N ASN A 201 10.51 22.50 9.76
CA ASN A 201 10.55 21.04 9.97
C ASN A 201 10.36 20.24 8.66
N SER A 202 10.00 20.91 7.56
CA SER A 202 9.84 20.29 6.24
C SER A 202 11.17 20.07 5.54
N GLN A 203 11.21 19.09 4.64
CA GLN A 203 12.36 18.72 3.83
C GLN A 203 12.05 19.04 2.36
N VAL A 204 12.88 19.86 1.72
CA VAL A 204 12.71 20.29 0.32
C VAL A 204 13.97 19.96 -0.46
N HIS A 205 13.84 19.22 -1.55
CA HIS A 205 14.96 18.87 -2.42
C HIS A 205 15.76 20.11 -2.85
N SER A 206 17.09 19.98 -2.90
CA SER A 206 18.02 21.11 -3.09
C SER A 206 17.71 21.97 -4.32
N GLU A 207 17.38 21.34 -5.45
CA GLU A 207 17.00 22.07 -6.67
C GLU A 207 15.74 22.92 -6.47
N THR A 208 14.68 22.34 -5.89
CA THR A 208 13.42 23.03 -5.61
C THR A 208 13.64 24.14 -4.59
N PHE A 209 14.39 23.86 -3.52
CA PHE A 209 14.72 24.82 -2.46
C PHE A 209 15.41 26.08 -3.02
N SER A 210 16.31 25.92 -3.98
CA SER A 210 17.00 27.05 -4.62
C SER A 210 16.06 27.99 -5.39
N ARG A 211 14.99 27.45 -5.99
CA ARG A 211 14.03 28.17 -6.84
C ARG A 211 12.96 28.93 -6.07
N ILE A 212 12.68 28.52 -4.84
CA ILE A 212 11.67 29.15 -3.98
C ILE A 212 12.26 30.27 -3.10
N ARG A 213 13.59 30.47 -3.11
CA ARG A 213 14.21 31.58 -2.38
C ARG A 213 13.67 32.92 -2.88
N GLY A 214 13.10 33.70 -1.96
CA GLY A 214 12.51 35.00 -2.26
C GLY A 214 11.06 34.95 -2.73
N LYS A 215 10.44 33.77 -2.83
CA LYS A 215 9.01 33.60 -3.05
C LYS A 215 8.25 33.53 -1.75
N ASN A 216 6.98 33.91 -1.76
CA ASN A 216 6.09 33.74 -0.63
C ASN A 216 5.54 32.30 -0.58
N VAL A 217 6.40 31.35 -0.20
CA VAL A 217 6.01 29.94 0.01
C VAL A 217 6.19 29.59 1.49
N ALA A 218 5.09 29.24 2.15
CA ALA A 218 5.06 28.88 3.56
C ALA A 218 5.00 27.35 3.73
N PHE A 219 5.95 26.81 4.51
CA PHE A 219 5.91 25.44 4.96
C PHE A 219 5.52 25.39 6.44
N GLU A 220 4.44 24.66 6.73
CA GLU A 220 3.93 24.45 8.09
C GLU A 220 4.01 22.96 8.45
N GLY A 221 4.31 22.65 9.71
CA GLY A 221 4.45 21.25 10.13
C GLY A 221 5.56 20.50 9.38
N TYR A 222 5.27 19.27 8.96
CA TYR A 222 6.24 18.34 8.37
C TYR A 222 5.85 18.00 6.93
N SER A 223 6.51 18.61 5.95
CA SER A 223 6.28 18.31 4.53
C SER A 223 7.52 17.77 3.84
N ILE A 224 7.33 17.01 2.76
CA ILE A 224 8.41 16.57 1.87
C ILE A 224 8.11 17.08 0.46
N VAL A 225 9.08 17.77 -0.14
CA VAL A 225 8.96 18.30 -1.50
C VAL A 225 10.14 17.84 -2.34
N ASP A 226 9.87 17.10 -3.41
CA ASP A 226 10.89 16.52 -4.27
C ASP A 226 11.40 17.52 -5.33
N ARG A 227 12.33 17.06 -6.17
CA ARG A 227 13.07 17.82 -7.16
C ARG A 227 12.19 18.39 -8.27
N GLN A 228 12.71 19.42 -8.92
CA GLN A 228 12.15 20.04 -10.13
C GLN A 228 10.74 20.65 -9.97
N THR A 229 10.17 20.61 -8.77
CA THR A 229 8.89 21.23 -8.44
C THR A 229 8.97 22.75 -8.52
N ARG A 230 7.87 23.36 -8.98
CA ARG A 230 7.76 24.81 -9.17
C ARG A 230 6.58 25.33 -8.38
N PHE A 231 6.79 26.45 -7.70
CA PHE A 231 5.78 27.14 -6.93
C PHE A 231 5.51 28.52 -7.53
N GLY A 232 4.25 28.95 -7.50
CA GLY A 232 3.83 30.34 -7.64
C GLY A 232 4.14 31.16 -6.38
N GLU A 233 3.41 32.25 -6.22
CA GLU A 233 3.42 33.11 -5.03
C GLU A 233 2.27 32.76 -4.07
N CYS A 234 2.46 33.07 -2.79
CA CYS A 234 1.45 32.89 -1.74
C CYS A 234 0.97 31.43 -1.59
N VAL A 235 1.88 30.47 -1.71
CA VAL A 235 1.56 29.04 -1.55
C VAL A 235 1.79 28.59 -0.11
N ARG A 236 0.88 27.80 0.43
CA ARG A 236 1.02 27.15 1.74
C ARG A 236 1.02 25.63 1.59
N VAL A 237 2.02 24.97 2.16
CA VAL A 237 2.13 23.51 2.23
C VAL A 237 2.26 23.09 3.68
N LYS A 238 1.31 22.30 4.17
CA LYS A 238 1.25 21.83 5.55
C LYS A 238 1.12 20.31 5.60
N ASP A 239 2.00 19.68 6.37
CA ASP A 239 1.93 18.24 6.68
C ASP A 239 1.70 17.36 5.45
N SER A 240 2.35 17.65 4.31
CA SER A 240 2.00 17.10 2.99
C SER A 240 3.20 16.66 2.16
N VAL A 241 2.96 15.85 1.14
CA VAL A 241 4.00 15.35 0.21
C VAL A 241 3.76 15.91 -1.18
N VAL A 242 4.79 16.54 -1.74
CA VAL A 242 4.80 17.05 -3.13
C VAL A 242 5.87 16.31 -3.91
N GLY A 243 5.43 15.48 -4.86
CA GLY A 243 6.29 14.69 -5.72
C GLY A 243 7.12 15.54 -6.69
N GLU A 244 7.94 14.86 -7.49
CA GLU A 244 8.83 15.54 -8.42
C GLU A 244 8.08 16.17 -9.60
N ASN A 245 8.65 17.23 -10.17
CA ASN A 245 8.12 17.91 -11.35
C ASN A 245 6.68 18.44 -11.20
N VAL A 246 6.20 18.60 -9.97
CA VAL A 246 4.88 19.18 -9.72
C VAL A 246 4.93 20.69 -9.97
N VAL A 247 3.88 21.24 -10.58
CA VAL A 247 3.74 22.69 -10.82
C VAL A 247 2.57 23.22 -10.02
N ILE A 248 2.84 24.11 -9.08
CA ILE A 248 1.85 24.74 -8.20
C ILE A 248 1.75 26.22 -8.57
N GLY A 249 0.54 26.69 -8.84
CA GLY A 249 0.20 28.07 -9.16
C GLY A 249 0.21 29.01 -7.96
N ASP A 250 -0.36 30.19 -8.14
CA ASP A 250 -0.42 31.22 -7.10
C ASP A 250 -1.59 30.98 -6.14
N ASN A 251 -1.45 31.38 -4.87
CA ASN A 251 -2.52 31.33 -3.85
C ASN A 251 -3.09 29.91 -3.61
N VAL A 252 -2.25 28.88 -3.70
CA VAL A 252 -2.64 27.48 -3.47
C VAL A 252 -2.43 27.07 -2.01
N ALA A 253 -3.37 26.30 -1.46
CA ALA A 253 -3.24 25.67 -0.14
C ALA A 253 -3.25 24.13 -0.26
N ILE A 254 -2.24 23.49 0.31
CA ILE A 254 -2.07 22.03 0.35
C ILE A 254 -1.92 21.63 1.82
N ASP A 255 -2.92 20.94 2.37
CA ASP A 255 -3.01 20.64 3.79
C ASP A 255 -3.31 19.17 4.11
N ASP A 256 -3.14 18.85 5.39
CA ASP A 256 -3.70 17.67 6.06
C ASP A 256 -3.30 16.34 5.38
N THR A 257 -2.01 16.12 5.13
CA THR A 257 -1.49 14.89 4.50
C THR A 257 -1.98 14.71 3.06
N THR A 258 -2.09 15.84 2.33
CA THR A 258 -2.26 15.79 0.89
C THR A 258 -1.00 15.27 0.22
N THR A 259 -1.16 14.35 -0.73
CA THR A 259 -0.08 13.79 -1.55
C THR A 259 -0.30 14.14 -3.00
N LEU A 260 0.65 14.86 -3.60
CA LEU A 260 0.70 15.14 -5.02
C LEU A 260 1.74 14.23 -5.68
N PHE A 261 1.29 13.30 -6.52
CA PHE A 261 2.18 12.43 -7.29
C PHE A 261 2.88 13.19 -8.43
N PRO A 262 3.98 12.63 -8.97
CA PRO A 262 4.82 13.30 -9.95
C PRO A 262 4.09 13.86 -11.19
N PHE A 263 4.63 14.95 -11.73
CA PHE A 263 4.13 15.60 -12.96
C PHE A 263 2.68 16.11 -12.88
N SER A 264 2.09 16.17 -11.69
CA SER A 264 0.80 16.83 -11.48
C SER A 264 0.93 18.36 -11.52
N ARG A 265 -0.19 19.02 -11.79
CA ARG A 265 -0.28 20.48 -11.84
C ARG A 265 -1.46 20.95 -11.01
N VAL A 266 -1.25 21.94 -10.17
CA VAL A 266 -2.28 22.61 -9.39
C VAL A 266 -2.30 24.07 -9.80
N ASP A 267 -3.37 24.49 -10.46
CA ASP A 267 -3.53 25.88 -10.90
C ASP A 267 -3.96 26.81 -9.74
N ASP A 268 -3.92 28.11 -10.02
CA ASP A 268 -4.09 29.17 -9.02
C ASP A 268 -5.37 29.06 -8.18
N GLY A 269 -5.27 29.39 -6.90
CA GLY A 269 -6.41 29.47 -5.98
C GLY A 269 -7.00 28.12 -5.54
N ALA A 270 -6.40 26.99 -5.94
CA ALA A 270 -6.90 25.68 -5.53
C ALA A 270 -6.61 25.37 -4.05
N GLU A 271 -7.55 24.69 -3.40
CA GLU A 271 -7.44 24.20 -2.03
C GLU A 271 -7.56 22.68 -1.99
N LEU A 272 -6.56 22.01 -1.42
CA LEU A 272 -6.51 20.55 -1.30
C LEU A 272 -6.27 20.16 0.15
N ARG A 273 -7.10 19.27 0.69
CA ARG A 273 -6.96 18.75 2.07
C ARG A 273 -7.06 17.23 2.05
N GLN A 274 -6.13 16.55 2.71
CA GLN A 274 -6.08 15.08 2.82
C GLN A 274 -6.39 14.34 1.50
N ALA A 275 -5.92 14.91 0.39
CA ALA A 275 -6.22 14.41 -0.94
C ALA A 275 -5.05 13.58 -1.47
N ILE A 276 -5.36 12.52 -2.23
CA ILE A 276 -4.37 11.78 -2.99
C ILE A 276 -4.55 12.14 -4.46
N VAL A 277 -3.58 12.84 -5.05
CA VAL A 277 -3.62 13.29 -6.44
C VAL A 277 -2.60 12.54 -7.27
N GLY A 278 -3.08 11.69 -8.17
CA GLY A 278 -2.29 10.85 -9.05
C GLY A 278 -1.39 11.62 -10.03
N SER A 279 -0.50 10.88 -10.67
CA SER A 279 0.49 11.43 -11.59
C SER A 279 -0.19 12.04 -12.82
N TYR A 280 0.43 13.08 -13.39
CA TYR A 280 -0.07 13.77 -14.60
C TYR A 280 -1.49 14.37 -14.45
N THR A 281 -1.98 14.50 -13.23
CA THR A 281 -3.29 15.11 -12.97
C THR A 281 -3.18 16.63 -12.89
N THR A 282 -4.07 17.33 -13.59
CA THR A 282 -4.22 18.79 -13.54
C THR A 282 -5.45 19.15 -12.73
N ILE A 283 -5.25 19.90 -11.65
CA ILE A 283 -6.30 20.54 -10.84
C ILE A 283 -6.45 21.97 -11.34
N GLY A 284 -7.62 22.31 -11.89
CA GLY A 284 -7.89 23.63 -12.45
C GLY A 284 -7.95 24.73 -11.39
N ARG A 285 -7.99 25.99 -11.84
CA ARG A 285 -8.09 27.15 -10.95
C ARG A 285 -9.29 27.05 -10.01
N ASP A 286 -9.14 27.62 -8.81
CA ASP A 286 -10.22 27.75 -7.81
C ASP A 286 -10.94 26.42 -7.50
N CYS A 287 -10.27 25.28 -7.69
CA CYS A 287 -10.84 23.98 -7.33
C CYS A 287 -10.72 23.74 -5.83
N VAL A 288 -11.70 23.03 -5.27
CA VAL A 288 -11.68 22.59 -3.88
C VAL A 288 -11.72 21.06 -3.84
N ILE A 289 -10.70 20.46 -3.26
CA ILE A 289 -10.61 19.01 -3.06
C ILE A 289 -10.75 18.74 -1.57
N GLU A 290 -11.90 18.19 -1.18
CA GLU A 290 -12.23 17.89 0.21
C GLU A 290 -11.48 16.65 0.76
N PRO A 291 -11.39 16.50 2.09
CA PRO A 291 -10.67 15.41 2.75
C PRO A 291 -11.02 14.00 2.26
N GLY A 292 -10.00 13.16 2.10
CA GLY A 292 -10.15 11.75 1.73
C GLY A 292 -10.36 11.50 0.24
N ALA A 293 -10.44 12.55 -0.59
CA ALA A 293 -10.61 12.39 -2.02
C ALA A 293 -9.38 11.71 -2.67
N PHE A 294 -9.65 10.75 -3.56
CA PHE A 294 -8.65 10.06 -4.36
C PHE A 294 -8.85 10.37 -5.84
N LEU A 295 -7.88 11.05 -6.44
CA LEU A 295 -7.86 11.40 -7.84
C LEU A 295 -6.79 10.53 -8.51
N GLY A 296 -7.21 9.64 -9.42
CA GLY A 296 -6.31 8.80 -10.19
C GLY A 296 -5.41 9.58 -11.16
N ASP A 297 -4.59 8.85 -11.89
CA ASP A 297 -3.65 9.45 -12.85
C ASP A 297 -4.35 10.04 -14.08
N ASN A 298 -3.69 11.01 -14.71
CA ASN A 298 -4.08 11.60 -16.01
C ASN A 298 -5.46 12.28 -16.01
N LEU A 299 -5.86 12.86 -14.88
CA LEU A 299 -7.10 13.63 -14.80
C LEU A 299 -6.90 15.10 -15.19
N HIS A 300 -7.96 15.72 -15.68
CA HIS A 300 -8.01 17.17 -15.89
C HIS A 300 -9.31 17.70 -15.28
N LEU A 301 -9.20 18.35 -14.12
CA LEU A 301 -10.34 18.96 -13.45
C LEU A 301 -10.53 20.40 -13.98
N PRO A 302 -11.73 20.74 -14.49
CA PRO A 302 -12.06 22.10 -14.91
C PRO A 302 -11.96 23.11 -13.76
N GLN A 303 -11.80 24.39 -14.10
CA GLN A 303 -11.84 25.49 -13.11
C GLN A 303 -13.11 25.44 -12.26
N GLY A 304 -12.98 25.74 -10.96
CA GLY A 304 -14.08 25.84 -10.01
C GLY A 304 -14.71 24.49 -9.64
N THR A 305 -14.05 23.38 -9.97
CA THR A 305 -14.54 22.04 -9.62
C THR A 305 -14.42 21.81 -8.12
N VAL A 306 -15.48 21.28 -7.51
CA VAL A 306 -15.47 20.79 -6.13
C VAL A 306 -15.53 19.28 -6.15
N ILE A 307 -14.52 18.63 -5.57
CA ILE A 307 -14.53 17.19 -5.30
C ILE A 307 -14.84 17.00 -3.83
N THR A 308 -15.94 16.31 -3.55
CA THR A 308 -16.44 16.11 -2.19
C THR A 308 -15.63 15.05 -1.44
N ALA A 309 -15.75 15.05 -0.11
CA ALA A 309 -15.02 14.13 0.76
C ALA A 309 -15.18 12.66 0.34
N ASP A 310 -14.09 11.90 0.50
CA ASP A 310 -13.98 10.46 0.18
C ASP A 310 -14.27 10.07 -1.28
N MET A 311 -14.47 11.04 -2.18
CA MET A 311 -14.79 10.78 -3.57
C MET A 311 -13.58 10.22 -4.32
N ARG A 312 -13.85 9.20 -5.14
CA ARG A 312 -12.83 8.56 -5.98
C ARG A 312 -13.10 8.90 -7.44
N VAL A 313 -12.12 9.51 -8.08
CA VAL A 313 -12.18 9.90 -9.48
C VAL A 313 -11.07 9.17 -10.21
N ALA A 314 -11.40 8.43 -11.25
CA ALA A 314 -10.43 7.76 -12.10
C ALA A 314 -10.68 8.14 -13.57
N GLY A 315 -9.61 8.29 -14.33
CA GLY A 315 -9.71 8.54 -15.77
C GLY A 315 -10.06 7.26 -16.51
N ASN A 316 -10.84 7.35 -17.59
CA ASN A 316 -11.08 6.20 -18.45
C ASN A 316 -9.76 5.71 -19.06
N HIS A 317 -9.22 4.61 -18.54
CA HIS A 317 -8.18 3.81 -19.17
C HIS A 317 -8.76 3.17 -20.44
N HIS A 318 -8.86 3.93 -21.53
CA HIS A 318 -8.79 3.52 -22.93
C HIS A 318 -9.28 4.69 -23.79
N ARG A 319 -8.36 5.40 -24.44
CA ARG A 319 -8.67 6.06 -25.72
C ARG A 319 -9.01 4.97 -26.75
N LYS A 320 -10.21 4.38 -26.69
CA LYS A 320 -10.88 4.03 -27.94
C LYS A 320 -11.47 5.35 -28.44
N LYS A 321 -11.05 5.78 -29.63
CA LYS A 321 -11.67 6.88 -30.38
C LYS A 321 -13.19 6.71 -30.29
N VAL A 322 -13.85 7.50 -29.45
CA VAL A 322 -15.29 7.70 -29.56
C VAL A 322 -15.41 8.77 -30.64
N GLU A 323 -15.84 8.35 -31.83
CA GLU A 323 -16.28 9.29 -32.86
C GLU A 323 -17.42 10.12 -32.28
N ASP A 324 -17.16 11.41 -32.21
CA ASP A 324 -18.01 12.42 -31.61
C ASP A 324 -19.35 12.50 -32.37
N ALA A 325 -20.43 12.12 -31.69
CA ALA A 325 -21.77 12.31 -32.20
C ALA A 325 -22.71 12.69 -31.05
N ARG A 326 -22.65 13.98 -30.70
CA ARG A 326 -23.65 14.81 -30.00
C ARG A 326 -23.30 15.12 -28.55
N ILE A 327 -22.45 16.14 -28.39
CA ILE A 327 -22.48 17.02 -27.23
C ILE A 327 -23.78 17.83 -27.29
N ASN A 328 -24.63 17.68 -26.28
CA ASN A 328 -25.47 18.74 -25.71
C ASN A 328 -25.93 18.31 -24.31
N GLU A 329 -25.20 18.81 -23.32
CA GLU A 329 -25.54 18.98 -21.90
C GLU A 329 -26.01 17.73 -21.10
N LYS A 330 -25.04 17.06 -20.46
CA LYS A 330 -25.11 16.23 -19.22
C LYS A 330 -23.68 15.93 -18.72
N PRO A 331 -23.48 15.60 -17.42
CA PRO A 331 -22.48 16.20 -16.51
C PRO A 331 -21.00 15.96 -16.84
N MET A 332 -20.14 16.89 -16.39
CA MET A 332 -18.67 16.94 -16.65
C MET A 332 -17.82 16.01 -15.77
N TYR A 333 -18.40 14.95 -15.20
CA TYR A 333 -17.64 13.81 -14.70
C TYR A 333 -18.57 12.60 -14.58
N GLN A 334 -18.06 11.45 -14.98
CA GLN A 334 -18.72 10.18 -14.83
C GLN A 334 -18.03 9.46 -13.67
N ILE A 335 -18.75 9.22 -12.58
CA ILE A 335 -18.38 8.21 -11.59
C ILE A 335 -18.63 6.87 -12.28
N VAL A 336 -17.58 6.10 -12.51
CA VAL A 336 -17.70 4.73 -13.04
C VAL A 336 -17.07 3.82 -12.01
N ALA A 337 -17.92 3.03 -11.36
CA ALA A 337 -17.54 1.83 -10.65
C ALA A 337 -16.89 0.85 -11.65
N ASP A 338 -15.95 0.06 -11.13
CA ASP A 338 -15.18 -1.02 -11.75
C ASP A 338 -13.74 -0.63 -12.11
N PHE A 339 -12.85 -0.83 -11.13
CA PHE A 339 -11.43 -1.03 -11.38
C PHE A 339 -10.90 -2.20 -10.54
N ASP A 340 -10.54 -3.29 -11.22
CA ASP A 340 -9.53 -4.23 -10.75
C ASP A 340 -8.15 -3.60 -11.02
N PHE A 341 -7.49 -3.09 -9.97
CA PHE A 341 -6.09 -2.66 -9.99
C PHE A 341 -5.39 -3.14 -8.71
N ASP A 342 -4.37 -3.97 -8.90
CA ASP A 342 -3.70 -4.77 -7.86
C ASP A 342 -2.73 -3.99 -6.95
N ALA A 343 -2.70 -2.66 -7.00
CA ALA A 343 -1.85 -1.84 -6.11
C ALA A 343 -2.62 -1.15 -4.97
N PHE A 344 -3.95 -1.04 -5.08
CA PHE A 344 -4.83 -0.45 -4.05
C PHE A 344 -6.18 -1.21 -3.97
N GLY A 345 -6.14 -2.54 -4.17
CA GLY A 345 -7.31 -3.37 -4.45
C GLY A 345 -8.53 -3.09 -3.56
N PHE A 346 -9.62 -2.64 -4.18
CA PHE A 346 -10.91 -2.51 -3.51
C PHE A 346 -11.87 -3.55 -4.02
N LYS A 347 -12.50 -4.29 -3.10
CA LYS A 347 -13.65 -5.14 -3.43
C LYS A 347 -14.87 -4.26 -3.69
N GLU A 348 -15.67 -4.66 -4.68
CA GLU A 348 -17.04 -4.20 -4.85
C GLU A 348 -17.81 -4.32 -3.52
N VAL A 349 -18.47 -3.24 -3.11
CA VAL A 349 -19.59 -3.32 -2.16
C VAL A 349 -20.84 -3.48 -3.03
N PRO A 350 -21.59 -4.59 -2.93
CA PRO A 350 -22.81 -4.78 -3.70
C PRO A 350 -23.79 -3.64 -3.39
N SER A 351 -24.40 -3.07 -4.43
CA SER A 351 -25.54 -2.17 -4.28
C SER A 351 -26.80 -3.00 -3.97
N GLU A 352 -27.54 -2.62 -2.93
CA GLU A 352 -28.94 -3.03 -2.72
C GLU A 352 -29.89 -2.22 -3.60
#